data_AF-A0A954NF30-F1
#
_entry.id   AF-A0A954NF30-F1
#
_cell.length_a   1.000
_cell.length_b   1.000
_cell.length_c   1.000
_cell.angle_alpha   90.00
_cell.angle_beta   90.00
_cell.angle_gamma   90.00
#
_symmetry.space_group_name_H-M   'P 1'
#
loop_
_entity.id
_entity.type
_entity.pdbx_description
1 polymer ?
#
loop_
_entity_poly.entity_id
_entity_poly.type
_entity_poly.pdbx_seq_one_letter_code
_entity_poly.pdbx_strand_id
1 'polypeptide(L)'
;MDAQDRSTTPSRTSTPRAQAAQLLDHQWDRTTEAADAVEQFAADVERFAESDAQVRYALGLLQLRQLEYRDAVANFEAALRATPDDTQLLKAVIWGQILTRQPRQATVRLAPLARALADRSEPDRDDLQFLGLMIGFLGLPTDASVNERELNRQVRQIEETLSEDQFTIVQNAVEEVQLTFEALEAERTVEREDATVEAERNRETELERLANEKVELKDQAGDLDSRIADVTRQRNEALAEIRERDAPLQAQWNQAASTVRGLDARIFDVQQAIWQLNRLLARERDQILRGRWLFELGRLQFILNDLSAERVSAASYADGIAAQRVAIANQYAAVQSDYDSQLNQLNSDRQNVRRRETIADARTRRLQGPLRVVSGRAESFGREARSLSTYYEYPIESERLRLIGEFTAPTTRRDDKDAAEGTDDDSTDAAEPGDSLILDGRGGE
;
A
#
# COMPACT_ATOMS: atom_id res chain seq x y z
N MET A 1 41.65 -18.24 45.60
CA MET A 1 41.39 -17.28 46.69
C MET A 1 41.11 -15.96 46.04
N ASP A 2 39.83 -15.62 45.85
CA ASP A 2 39.28 -14.35 46.32
C ASP A 2 37.76 -14.35 46.19
N ALA A 3 37.15 -13.55 47.04
CA ALA A 3 35.84 -13.70 47.65
C ALA A 3 34.65 -13.75 46.68
N GLN A 4 33.73 -14.65 47.01
CA GLN A 4 32.32 -14.59 46.64
C GLN A 4 31.74 -13.25 47.09
N ASP A 5 31.29 -12.47 46.11
CA ASP A 5 30.51 -11.27 46.32
C ASP A 5 29.02 -11.64 46.51
N ARG A 6 28.38 -10.84 47.34
CA ARG A 6 27.23 -11.19 48.17
C ARG A 6 25.94 -11.31 47.37
N SER A 7 25.32 -12.49 47.46
CA SER A 7 23.89 -12.68 47.22
C SER A 7 23.10 -11.96 48.32
N THR A 8 22.70 -10.72 48.05
CA THR A 8 21.73 -9.96 48.86
C THR A 8 20.36 -10.62 48.69
N THR A 9 19.96 -11.44 49.65
CA THR A 9 18.58 -11.93 49.76
C THR A 9 17.65 -10.72 49.94
N PRO A 10 16.61 -10.52 49.12
CA PRO A 10 15.67 -9.42 49.30
C PRO A 10 14.90 -9.61 50.62
N SER A 11 14.94 -8.57 51.46
CA SER A 11 14.18 -8.44 52.70
C SER A 11 12.67 -8.55 52.43
N ARG A 12 12.09 -9.65 52.87
CA ARG A 12 10.76 -10.14 52.47
C ARG A 12 9.60 -9.62 53.34
N THR A 13 9.61 -8.34 53.72
CA THR A 13 8.53 -7.76 54.53
C THR A 13 8.17 -6.33 54.12
N SER A 14 8.15 -6.02 52.82
CA SER A 14 7.41 -4.83 52.36
C SER A 14 5.91 -5.14 52.44
N THR A 15 5.13 -4.27 53.08
CA THR A 15 3.67 -4.40 53.08
C THR A 15 3.13 -4.21 51.66
N PRO A 16 1.97 -4.79 51.28
CA PRO A 16 1.39 -4.62 49.95
C PRO A 16 1.22 -3.14 49.54
N ARG A 17 0.88 -2.26 50.48
CA ARG A 17 0.81 -0.80 50.25
C ARG A 17 2.18 -0.17 49.94
N ALA A 18 3.23 -0.57 50.64
CA ALA A 18 4.58 -0.06 50.38
C ALA A 18 5.11 -0.53 49.02
N GLN A 19 4.82 -1.78 48.65
CA GLN A 19 5.14 -2.31 47.32
C GLN A 19 4.34 -1.58 46.23
N ALA A 20 3.03 -1.35 46.42
CA ALA A 20 2.21 -0.58 45.50
C ALA A 20 2.77 0.84 45.29
N ALA A 21 3.13 1.53 46.37
CA ALA A 21 3.73 2.87 46.30
C ALA A 21 5.05 2.87 45.52
N GLN A 22 5.91 1.87 45.75
CA GLN A 22 7.17 1.72 45.04
C GLN A 22 6.97 1.52 43.53
N LEU A 23 5.99 0.69 43.14
CA LEU A 23 5.67 0.44 41.74
C LEU A 23 5.07 1.69 41.08
N LEU A 24 4.14 2.35 41.76
CA LEU A 24 3.57 3.61 41.28
C LEU A 24 4.66 4.68 41.13
N ASP A 25 5.67 4.76 42.02
CA ASP A 25 6.70 5.79 41.93
C ASP A 25 7.78 5.47 40.89
N HIS A 26 8.33 4.25 40.91
CA HIS A 26 9.53 3.90 40.15
C HIS A 26 9.30 3.03 38.90
N GLN A 27 8.14 2.38 38.79
CA GLN A 27 7.82 1.45 37.69
C GLN A 27 6.51 1.83 36.99
N TRP A 28 6.28 3.14 36.87
CA TRP A 28 5.11 3.68 36.18
C TRP A 28 5.19 3.62 34.65
N ASP A 29 6.39 3.62 34.10
CA ASP A 29 6.56 3.68 32.65
C ASP A 29 6.23 2.35 31.96
N ARG A 30 5.95 2.45 30.66
CA ARG A 30 5.58 1.31 29.81
C ARG A 30 6.81 0.55 29.34
N THR A 31 7.50 -0.07 30.29
CA THR A 31 8.68 -0.92 30.04
C THR A 31 8.35 -2.38 30.31
N THR A 32 9.09 -3.30 29.69
CA THR A 32 8.94 -4.74 29.95
C THR A 32 9.19 -5.07 31.43
N GLU A 33 10.20 -4.43 32.04
CA GLU A 33 10.51 -4.61 33.46
C GLU A 33 9.37 -4.16 34.38
N ALA A 34 8.71 -3.04 34.06
CA ALA A 34 7.53 -2.59 34.80
C ALA A 34 6.35 -3.55 34.63
N ALA A 35 6.13 -4.08 33.42
CA ALA A 35 5.08 -5.07 33.18
C ALA A 35 5.30 -6.36 33.99
N ASP A 36 6.53 -6.91 33.98
CA ASP A 36 6.87 -8.11 34.75
C ASP A 36 6.67 -7.90 36.26
N ALA A 37 7.01 -6.70 36.75
CA ALA A 37 6.82 -6.35 38.16
C ALA A 37 5.35 -6.16 38.53
N VAL A 38 4.53 -5.61 37.63
CA VAL A 38 3.06 -5.50 37.81
C VAL A 38 2.43 -6.90 37.83
N GLU A 39 2.86 -7.82 36.97
CA GLU A 39 2.38 -9.21 36.97
C GLU A 39 2.73 -9.91 38.30
N GLN A 40 3.97 -9.77 38.75
CA GLN A 40 4.39 -10.33 40.03
C GLN A 40 3.59 -9.74 41.21
N PHE A 41 3.37 -8.42 41.18
CA PHE A 41 2.57 -7.74 42.19
C PHE A 41 1.10 -8.18 42.16
N ALA A 42 0.51 -8.39 40.98
CA ALA A 42 -0.85 -8.91 40.84
C ALA A 42 -0.99 -10.28 41.53
N ALA A 43 -0.04 -11.19 41.31
CA ALA A 43 -0.01 -12.50 41.95
C ALA A 43 0.14 -12.41 43.48
N ASP A 44 0.87 -11.42 43.99
CA ASP A 44 1.00 -11.18 45.43
C ASP A 44 -0.27 -10.56 46.04
N VAL A 45 -0.93 -9.65 45.32
CA VAL A 45 -2.22 -9.06 45.73
C VAL A 45 -3.31 -10.13 45.85
N GLU A 46 -3.38 -11.06 44.91
CA GLU A 46 -4.31 -12.20 44.97
C GLU A 46 -4.05 -13.12 46.16
N ARG A 47 -2.78 -13.30 46.56
CA ARG A 47 -2.41 -14.19 47.67
C ARG A 47 -2.57 -13.58 49.05
N PHE A 48 -2.34 -12.28 49.19
CA PHE A 48 -2.10 -11.66 50.50
C PHE A 48 -2.95 -10.42 50.79
N ALA A 49 -3.53 -9.79 49.77
CA ALA A 49 -4.23 -8.50 49.91
C ALA A 49 -5.70 -8.59 49.47
N GLU A 50 -6.34 -9.75 49.71
CA GLU A 50 -7.67 -10.05 49.18
C GLU A 50 -8.73 -8.98 49.57
N SER A 51 -8.50 -8.21 50.64
CA SER A 51 -9.43 -7.21 51.18
C SER A 51 -9.01 -5.73 51.11
N ASP A 52 -7.80 -5.36 50.65
CA ASP A 52 -7.40 -3.94 50.63
C ASP A 52 -7.81 -3.25 49.31
N ALA A 53 -8.88 -2.47 49.38
CA ALA A 53 -9.45 -1.76 48.25
C ALA A 53 -8.45 -0.81 47.57
N GLN A 54 -7.63 -0.11 48.36
CA GLN A 54 -6.67 0.87 47.82
C GLN A 54 -5.52 0.17 47.08
N VAL A 55 -5.07 -0.98 47.59
CA VAL A 55 -4.02 -1.79 46.94
C VAL A 55 -4.53 -2.32 45.60
N ARG A 56 -5.77 -2.81 45.54
CA ARG A 56 -6.41 -3.24 44.28
C ARG A 56 -6.61 -2.08 43.31
N TYR A 57 -6.97 -0.90 43.81
CA TYR A 57 -7.08 0.30 42.99
C TYR A 57 -5.73 0.69 42.37
N ALA A 58 -4.67 0.73 43.17
CA ALA A 58 -3.31 0.98 42.69
C ALA A 58 -2.85 -0.04 41.63
N LEU A 59 -3.13 -1.33 41.84
CA LEU A 59 -2.87 -2.37 40.85
C LEU A 59 -3.64 -2.09 39.54
N GLY A 60 -4.91 -1.70 39.63
CA GLY A 60 -5.70 -1.34 38.46
C GLY A 60 -5.12 -0.14 37.69
N LEU A 61 -4.62 0.90 38.37
CA LEU A 61 -3.95 2.03 37.70
C LEU A 61 -2.66 1.61 37.00
N LEU A 62 -1.87 0.74 37.62
CA LEU A 62 -0.64 0.18 37.01
C LEU A 62 -0.97 -0.62 35.75
N GLN A 63 -1.94 -1.52 35.83
CA GLN A 63 -2.41 -2.31 34.68
C GLN A 63 -2.96 -1.43 33.57
N LEU A 64 -3.71 -0.39 33.92
CA LEU A 64 -4.24 0.58 32.99
C LEU A 64 -3.12 1.31 32.23
N ARG A 65 -2.06 1.70 32.93
CA ARG A 65 -0.87 2.30 32.34
C ARG A 65 -0.13 1.34 31.39
N GLN A 66 -0.15 0.04 31.68
CA GLN A 66 0.37 -1.01 30.79
C GLN A 66 -0.60 -1.41 29.64
N LEU A 67 -1.76 -0.75 29.53
CA LEU A 67 -2.84 -1.05 28.58
C LEU A 67 -3.56 -2.39 28.82
N GLU A 68 -3.47 -2.94 30.03
CA GLU A 68 -4.17 -4.14 30.47
C GLU A 68 -5.60 -3.79 30.95
N TYR A 69 -6.39 -3.21 30.06
CA TYR A 69 -7.67 -2.57 30.41
C TYR A 69 -8.68 -3.51 31.08
N ARG A 70 -8.71 -4.79 30.70
CA ARG A 70 -9.67 -5.76 31.27
C ARG A 70 -9.33 -6.13 32.70
N ASP A 71 -8.05 -6.36 32.96
CA ASP A 71 -7.56 -6.72 34.29
C ASP A 71 -7.64 -5.52 35.23
N ALA A 72 -7.35 -4.32 34.72
CA ALA A 72 -7.55 -3.06 35.43
C ALA A 72 -9.01 -2.90 35.89
N VAL A 73 -9.98 -3.08 34.99
CA VAL A 73 -11.42 -3.01 35.31
C VAL A 73 -11.81 -4.05 36.36
N ALA A 74 -11.33 -5.29 36.25
CA ALA A 74 -11.62 -6.34 37.22
C ALA A 74 -11.10 -5.98 38.63
N ASN A 75 -9.92 -5.37 38.71
CA ASN A 75 -9.34 -4.89 39.96
C ASN A 75 -10.10 -3.68 40.54
N PHE A 76 -10.50 -2.73 39.69
CA PHE A 76 -11.35 -1.61 40.11
C PHE A 76 -12.70 -2.10 40.64
N GLU A 77 -13.34 -3.07 39.98
CA GLU A 77 -14.61 -3.65 40.44
C GLU A 77 -14.45 -4.43 41.76
N ALA A 78 -13.30 -5.07 41.97
CA ALA A 78 -13.00 -5.75 43.23
C ALA A 78 -12.77 -4.75 44.38
N ALA A 79 -12.08 -3.65 44.12
CA ALA A 79 -11.92 -2.55 45.08
C ALA A 79 -13.26 -1.88 45.39
N LEU A 80 -14.06 -1.57 44.37
CA LEU A 80 -15.38 -0.95 44.51
C LEU A 80 -16.35 -1.80 45.33
N ARG A 81 -16.24 -3.14 45.30
CA ARG A 81 -17.05 -4.01 46.18
C ARG A 81 -16.77 -3.80 47.67
N ALA A 82 -15.55 -3.41 48.03
CA ALA A 82 -15.17 -3.11 49.40
C ALA A 82 -15.52 -1.66 49.80
N THR A 83 -15.54 -0.74 48.82
CA THR A 83 -15.89 0.68 49.02
C THR A 83 -16.91 1.15 47.98
N PRO A 84 -18.21 0.78 48.12
CA PRO A 84 -19.22 0.95 47.07
C PRO A 84 -19.51 2.39 46.62
N ASP A 85 -19.27 3.36 47.50
CA ASP A 85 -19.57 4.78 47.29
C ASP A 85 -18.30 5.61 47.01
N ASP A 86 -17.16 4.95 46.74
CA ASP A 86 -15.93 5.65 46.34
C ASP A 86 -16.06 6.19 44.91
N THR A 87 -16.08 7.52 44.80
CA THR A 87 -16.27 8.21 43.52
C THR A 87 -15.13 7.96 42.54
N GLN A 88 -13.87 7.86 43.00
CA GLN A 88 -12.73 7.65 42.09
C GLN A 88 -12.77 6.24 41.50
N LEU A 89 -13.12 5.25 42.32
CA LEU A 89 -13.32 3.87 41.84
C LEU A 89 -14.50 3.76 40.86
N LEU A 90 -15.62 4.44 41.13
CA LEU A 90 -16.74 4.49 40.19
C LEU A 90 -16.34 5.11 38.85
N LYS A 91 -15.60 6.23 38.87
CA LYS A 91 -15.08 6.87 37.66
C LYS A 91 -14.14 5.93 36.90
N ALA A 92 -13.21 5.26 37.59
CA ALA A 92 -12.25 4.33 36.98
C ALA A 92 -12.96 3.12 36.32
N VAL A 93 -13.97 2.55 36.99
CA VAL A 93 -14.77 1.44 36.46
C VAL A 93 -15.55 1.88 35.23
N ILE A 94 -16.29 3.00 35.30
CA ILE A 94 -17.08 3.52 34.16
C ILE A 94 -16.17 3.73 32.95
N TRP A 95 -15.06 4.43 33.16
CA TRP A 95 -14.12 4.75 32.10
C TRP A 95 -13.47 3.50 31.51
N GLY A 96 -12.99 2.57 32.34
CA GLY A 96 -12.41 1.31 31.87
C GLY A 96 -13.42 0.40 31.16
N GLN A 97 -14.68 0.38 31.59
CA GLN A 97 -15.75 -0.34 30.91
C GLN A 97 -16.05 0.26 29.53
N ILE A 98 -15.98 1.58 29.39
CA ILE A 98 -16.08 2.24 28.08
C ILE A 98 -14.90 1.85 27.18
N LEU A 99 -13.65 1.94 27.67
CA LEU A 99 -12.46 1.52 26.91
C LEU A 99 -12.51 0.05 26.46
N THR A 100 -13.03 -0.83 27.32
CA THR A 100 -13.16 -2.26 27.02
C THR A 100 -14.40 -2.62 26.20
N ARG A 101 -15.14 -1.62 25.69
CA ARG A 101 -16.37 -1.77 24.89
C ARG A 101 -17.49 -2.50 25.63
N GLN A 102 -17.66 -2.19 26.91
CA GLN A 102 -18.72 -2.69 27.78
C GLN A 102 -19.72 -1.57 28.16
N PRO A 103 -20.32 -0.86 27.19
CA PRO A 103 -21.08 0.36 27.48
C PRO A 103 -22.30 0.10 28.36
N ARG A 104 -22.95 -1.07 28.25
CA ARG A 104 -24.09 -1.42 29.11
C ARG A 104 -23.73 -1.47 30.59
N GLN A 105 -22.52 -1.95 30.91
CA GLN A 105 -22.05 -2.01 32.28
C GLN A 105 -21.69 -0.60 32.77
N ALA A 106 -21.06 0.22 31.92
CA ALA A 106 -20.77 1.62 32.25
C ALA A 106 -22.07 2.41 32.53
N THR A 107 -23.10 2.22 31.69
CA THR A 107 -24.40 2.91 31.83
C THR A 107 -25.03 2.68 33.21
N VAL A 108 -25.06 1.44 33.71
CA VAL A 108 -25.69 1.13 35.01
C VAL A 108 -24.91 1.67 36.23
N ARG A 109 -23.69 2.17 36.02
CA ARG A 109 -22.84 2.77 37.06
C ARG A 109 -22.96 4.29 37.14
N LEU A 110 -23.62 4.94 36.18
CA LEU A 110 -23.80 6.39 36.16
C LEU A 110 -24.66 6.90 37.34
N ALA A 111 -25.81 6.28 37.64
CA ALA A 111 -26.65 6.72 38.77
C ALA A 111 -26.01 6.46 40.15
N PRO A 112 -25.28 5.34 40.40
CA PRO A 112 -24.45 5.21 41.59
C PRO A 112 -23.40 6.32 41.75
N LEU A 113 -22.70 6.70 40.66
CA LEU A 113 -21.73 7.81 40.70
C LEU A 113 -22.41 9.14 41.07
N ALA A 114 -23.56 9.46 40.45
CA ALA A 114 -24.29 10.68 40.78
C ALA A 114 -24.72 10.74 42.26
N ARG A 115 -25.16 9.62 42.83
CA ARG A 115 -25.49 9.52 44.26
C ARG A 115 -24.29 9.78 45.16
N ALA A 116 -23.17 9.11 44.90
CA ALA A 116 -21.94 9.32 45.65
C ALA A 116 -21.42 10.76 45.55
N LEU A 117 -21.65 11.46 44.44
CA LEU A 117 -21.34 12.87 44.29
C LEU A 117 -22.32 13.78 45.05
N ALA A 118 -23.61 13.48 45.03
CA ALA A 118 -24.63 14.24 45.75
C ALA A 118 -24.46 14.18 47.28
N ASP A 119 -23.96 13.06 47.81
CA ASP A 119 -23.73 12.87 49.24
C ASP A 119 -22.52 13.69 49.77
N ARG A 120 -21.71 14.28 48.87
CA ARG A 120 -20.60 15.17 49.24
C ARG A 120 -21.14 16.58 49.49
N SER A 121 -20.64 17.24 50.54
CA SER A 121 -21.05 18.62 50.88
C SER A 121 -20.78 19.61 49.75
N GLU A 122 -19.67 19.42 49.02
CA GLU A 122 -19.28 20.19 47.84
C GLU A 122 -18.66 19.23 46.82
N PRO A 123 -19.43 18.71 45.85
CA PRO A 123 -18.87 17.89 44.79
C PRO A 123 -17.96 18.72 43.88
N ASP A 124 -16.87 18.11 43.45
CA ASP A 124 -15.94 18.73 42.51
C ASP A 124 -16.62 18.93 41.15
N ARG A 125 -16.41 20.10 40.54
CA ARG A 125 -16.92 20.44 39.21
C ARG A 125 -16.40 19.44 38.16
N ASP A 126 -15.16 19.00 38.31
CA ASP A 126 -14.53 18.07 37.37
C ASP A 126 -15.18 16.68 37.43
N ASP A 127 -15.65 16.25 38.62
CA ASP A 127 -16.38 14.99 38.78
C ASP A 127 -17.77 15.04 38.12
N LEU A 128 -18.48 16.17 38.22
CA LEU A 128 -19.75 16.39 37.54
C LEU A 128 -19.57 16.50 36.02
N GLN A 129 -18.52 17.19 35.57
CA GLN A 129 -18.18 17.27 34.15
C GLN A 129 -17.85 15.87 33.60
N PHE A 130 -17.05 15.07 34.31
CA PHE A 130 -16.80 13.67 33.93
C PHE A 130 -18.09 12.88 33.74
N LEU A 131 -19.03 12.97 34.69
CA LEU A 131 -20.32 12.28 34.59
C LEU A 131 -21.09 12.68 33.32
N GLY A 132 -21.16 13.98 33.01
CA GLY A 132 -21.80 14.50 31.81
C GLY A 132 -21.11 14.03 30.52
N LEU A 133 -19.78 14.06 30.48
CA LEU A 133 -19.02 13.56 29.33
C LEU A 133 -19.29 12.06 29.09
N MET A 134 -19.33 11.24 30.14
CA MET A 134 -19.64 9.81 30.02
C MET A 134 -21.06 9.55 29.52
N ILE A 135 -22.05 10.34 29.98
CA ILE A 135 -23.43 10.30 29.46
C ILE A 135 -23.44 10.67 27.97
N GLY A 136 -22.77 11.75 27.60
CA GLY A 136 -22.64 12.21 26.22
C GLY A 136 -22.08 11.11 25.32
N PHE A 137 -20.94 10.52 25.69
CA PHE A 137 -20.30 9.45 24.92
C PHE A 137 -21.16 8.19 24.78
N LEU A 138 -21.83 7.78 25.85
CA LEU A 138 -22.74 6.63 25.81
C LEU A 138 -24.01 6.92 25.01
N GLY A 139 -24.37 8.19 24.83
CA GLY A 139 -25.50 8.63 24.01
C GLY A 139 -25.20 8.72 22.51
N LEU A 140 -23.92 8.73 22.11
CA LEU A 140 -23.53 8.80 20.70
C LEU A 140 -23.89 7.50 19.94
N PRO A 141 -24.22 7.60 18.63
CA PRO A 141 -24.49 6.45 17.78
C PRO A 141 -23.20 5.69 17.47
N THR A 142 -22.74 4.88 18.43
CA THR A 142 -21.53 4.05 18.31
C THR A 142 -21.88 2.63 17.83
N ASP A 143 -20.88 1.93 17.28
CA ASP A 143 -21.01 0.54 16.78
C ASP A 143 -21.38 -0.46 17.91
N ALA A 144 -21.19 -0.09 19.18
CA ALA A 144 -21.54 -0.91 20.34
C ALA A 144 -22.90 -0.49 20.89
N SER A 145 -23.91 -1.36 20.79
CA SER A 145 -25.30 -1.03 21.16
C SER A 145 -25.43 -0.63 22.64
N VAL A 146 -25.43 0.68 22.92
CA VAL A 146 -25.96 1.22 24.17
C VAL A 146 -27.48 1.07 24.13
N ASN A 147 -28.08 0.56 25.21
CA ASN A 147 -29.53 0.51 25.30
C ASN A 147 -30.03 1.91 25.67
N GLU A 148 -30.50 2.66 24.66
CA GLU A 148 -31.00 4.03 24.81
C GLU A 148 -32.03 4.16 25.94
N ARG A 149 -32.90 3.15 26.11
CA ARG A 149 -33.90 3.14 27.21
C ARG A 149 -33.24 3.06 28.58
N GLU A 150 -32.17 2.30 28.70
CA GLU A 150 -31.43 2.18 29.96
C GLU A 150 -30.64 3.46 30.24
N LEU A 151 -29.97 4.05 29.24
CA LEU A 151 -29.29 5.33 29.40
C LEU A 151 -30.27 6.42 29.85
N ASN A 152 -31.41 6.56 29.16
CA ASN A 152 -32.44 7.53 29.53
C ASN A 152 -33.01 7.29 30.94
N ARG A 153 -33.12 6.02 31.36
CA ARG A 153 -33.53 5.69 32.73
C ARG A 153 -32.50 6.15 33.74
N GLN A 154 -31.21 5.92 33.50
CA GLN A 154 -30.13 6.34 34.38
C GLN A 154 -30.04 7.87 34.44
N VAL A 155 -30.15 8.57 33.31
CA VAL A 155 -30.16 10.04 33.25
C VAL A 155 -31.30 10.64 34.10
N ARG A 156 -32.51 10.07 34.05
CA ARG A 156 -33.62 10.51 34.92
C ARG A 156 -33.31 10.33 36.40
N GLN A 157 -32.68 9.21 36.78
CA GLN A 157 -32.27 8.99 38.17
C GLN A 157 -31.21 10.01 38.62
N ILE A 158 -30.31 10.39 37.71
CA ILE A 158 -29.27 11.39 37.98
C ILE A 158 -29.90 12.77 38.16
N GLU A 159 -30.85 13.15 37.30
CA GLU A 159 -31.63 14.39 37.41
C GLU A 159 -32.40 14.47 38.73
N GLU A 160 -32.99 13.37 39.19
CA GLU A 160 -33.69 13.31 40.49
C GLU A 160 -32.74 13.36 41.71
N THR A 161 -31.45 13.05 41.52
CA THR A 161 -30.47 12.92 42.61
C THR A 161 -29.66 14.19 42.81
N LEU A 162 -29.23 14.84 41.72
CA LEU A 162 -28.38 16.03 41.76
C LEU A 162 -29.22 17.30 41.97
N SER A 163 -28.61 18.34 42.53
CA SER A 163 -29.25 19.67 42.53
C SER A 163 -29.32 20.26 41.11
N GLU A 164 -30.19 21.25 40.91
CA GLU A 164 -30.37 21.91 39.61
C GLU A 164 -29.06 22.49 39.06
N ASP A 165 -28.26 23.14 39.91
CA ASP A 165 -26.95 23.69 39.55
C ASP A 165 -25.96 22.59 39.13
N GLN A 166 -25.92 21.48 39.87
CA GLN A 166 -25.04 20.34 39.58
C GLN A 166 -25.43 19.67 38.26
N PHE A 167 -26.73 19.47 38.04
CA PHE A 167 -27.23 18.86 36.82
C PHE A 167 -27.01 19.74 35.60
N THR A 168 -27.03 21.07 35.74
CA THR A 168 -26.68 22.01 34.67
C THR A 168 -25.24 21.81 34.20
N ILE A 169 -24.28 21.54 35.11
CA ILE A 169 -22.88 21.23 34.75
C ILE A 169 -22.81 19.93 33.93
N VAL A 170 -23.55 18.90 34.38
CA VAL A 170 -23.64 17.62 33.67
C VAL A 170 -24.22 17.80 32.26
N GLN A 171 -25.31 18.56 32.12
CA GLN A 171 -25.94 18.84 30.82
C GLN A 171 -24.99 19.57 29.86
N ASN A 172 -24.32 20.63 30.32
CA ASN A 172 -23.37 21.37 29.49
C ASN A 172 -22.27 20.46 28.93
N ALA A 173 -21.78 19.51 29.73
CA ALA A 173 -20.77 18.55 29.30
C ALA A 173 -21.34 17.50 28.31
N VAL A 174 -22.61 17.09 28.47
CA VAL A 174 -23.30 16.24 27.48
C VAL A 174 -23.41 16.98 26.14
N GLU A 175 -23.83 18.24 26.16
CA GLU A 175 -23.97 19.08 24.96
C GLU A 175 -22.63 19.29 24.25
N GLU A 176 -21.54 19.50 25.00
CA GLU A 176 -20.19 19.62 24.44
C GLU A 176 -19.78 18.40 23.62
N VAL A 177 -20.03 17.19 24.13
CA VAL A 177 -19.75 15.93 23.42
C VAL A 177 -20.62 15.78 22.16
N GLN A 178 -21.89 16.18 22.23
CA GLN A 178 -22.78 16.12 21.08
C GLN A 178 -22.35 17.09 19.98
N LEU A 179 -22.04 18.34 20.33
CA LEU A 179 -21.57 19.35 19.39
C LEU A 179 -20.25 18.95 18.72
N THR A 180 -19.30 18.40 19.47
CA THR A 180 -18.03 17.92 18.92
C THR A 180 -18.23 16.74 17.97
N PHE A 181 -19.11 15.79 18.30
CA PHE A 181 -19.46 14.69 17.41
C PHE A 181 -20.14 15.15 16.12
N GLU A 182 -21.12 16.05 16.23
CA GLU A 182 -21.82 16.61 15.07
C GLU A 182 -20.87 17.39 14.15
N ALA A 183 -19.94 18.16 14.72
CA ALA A 183 -18.91 18.86 13.96
C ALA A 183 -18.01 17.89 13.18
N LEU A 184 -17.52 16.82 13.81
CA LEU A 184 -16.68 15.82 13.14
C LEU A 184 -17.42 15.04 12.04
N GLU A 185 -18.70 14.70 12.25
CA GLU A 185 -19.52 14.07 11.20
C GLU A 185 -19.82 15.03 10.06
N ALA A 186 -20.08 16.31 10.33
CA ALA A 186 -20.23 17.33 9.30
C ALA A 186 -18.95 17.46 8.46
N GLU A 187 -17.78 17.60 9.09
CA GLU A 187 -16.49 17.64 8.40
C GLU A 187 -16.22 16.37 7.58
N ARG A 188 -16.56 15.20 8.13
CA ARG A 188 -16.47 13.93 7.41
C ARG A 188 -17.33 13.91 6.15
N THR A 189 -18.56 14.43 6.21
CA THR A 189 -19.45 14.47 5.05
C THR A 189 -18.92 15.42 3.97
N VAL A 190 -18.49 16.63 4.36
CA VAL A 190 -17.90 17.61 3.44
C VAL A 190 -16.67 17.04 2.75
N GLU A 191 -15.74 16.46 3.51
CA GLU A 191 -14.51 15.88 2.96
C GLU A 191 -14.79 14.68 2.04
N ARG A 192 -15.85 13.92 2.32
CA ARG A 192 -16.29 12.82 1.43
C ARG A 192 -16.87 13.36 0.13
N GLU A 193 -17.69 14.41 0.19
CA GLU A 193 -18.24 15.08 -1.00
C GLU A 193 -17.12 15.71 -1.84
N ASP A 194 -16.21 16.45 -1.23
CA ASP A 194 -15.06 17.05 -1.90
C ASP A 194 -14.19 15.99 -2.59
N ALA A 195 -13.88 14.90 -1.91
CA ALA A 195 -13.15 13.79 -2.50
C ALA A 195 -13.90 13.14 -3.66
N THR A 196 -15.24 13.09 -3.63
CA THR A 196 -16.03 12.59 -4.76
C THR A 196 -15.99 13.52 -5.95
N VAL A 197 -16.13 14.83 -5.73
CA VAL A 197 -16.05 15.84 -6.79
C VAL A 197 -14.65 15.86 -7.41
N GLU A 198 -13.60 15.79 -6.61
CA GLU A 198 -12.22 15.73 -7.11
C GLU A 198 -11.97 14.45 -7.92
N ALA A 199 -12.44 13.30 -7.43
CA ALA A 199 -12.30 12.04 -8.16
C ALA A 199 -13.09 12.03 -9.48
N GLU A 200 -14.26 12.67 -9.54
CA GLU A 200 -15.03 12.85 -10.79
C GLU A 200 -14.30 13.77 -11.79
N ARG A 201 -13.76 14.91 -11.33
CA ARG A 201 -12.96 15.81 -12.19
C ARG A 201 -11.71 15.12 -12.74
N ASN A 202 -10.99 14.38 -11.89
CA ASN A 202 -9.81 13.62 -12.31
C ASN A 202 -10.17 12.52 -13.31
N ARG A 203 -11.32 11.87 -13.14
CA ARG A 203 -11.84 10.91 -14.10
C ARG A 203 -12.19 11.56 -15.44
N GLU A 204 -12.86 12.71 -15.44
CA GLU A 204 -13.24 13.43 -16.65
C GLU A 204 -12.00 13.86 -17.46
N THR A 205 -11.06 14.52 -16.80
CA THR A 205 -9.78 14.94 -17.42
C THR A 205 -8.99 13.76 -17.97
N GLU A 206 -8.95 12.61 -17.28
CA GLU A 206 -8.28 11.43 -17.80
C GLU A 206 -9.01 10.79 -18.98
N LEU A 207 -10.35 10.79 -18.98
CA LEU A 207 -11.15 10.33 -20.11
C LEU A 207 -10.94 11.21 -21.34
N GLU A 208 -10.89 12.53 -21.18
CA GLU A 208 -10.57 13.47 -22.27
C GLU A 208 -9.17 13.21 -22.83
N ARG A 209 -8.17 13.05 -21.96
CA ARG A 209 -6.80 12.72 -22.37
C ARG A 209 -6.74 11.42 -23.17
N LEU A 210 -7.43 10.37 -22.72
CA LEU A 210 -7.51 9.09 -23.43
C LEU A 210 -8.26 9.20 -24.76
N ALA A 211 -9.27 10.07 -24.85
CA ALA A 211 -9.98 10.33 -26.10
C ALA A 211 -9.05 10.98 -27.13
N ASN A 212 -8.26 11.98 -26.72
CA ASN A 212 -7.26 12.63 -27.56
C ASN A 212 -6.17 11.64 -27.99
N GLU A 213 -5.64 10.83 -27.06
CA GLU A 213 -4.64 9.80 -27.37
C GLU A 213 -5.16 8.80 -28.42
N LYS A 214 -6.43 8.42 -28.37
CA LYS A 214 -7.03 7.52 -29.38
C LYS A 214 -7.09 8.13 -30.77
N VAL A 215 -7.39 9.43 -30.87
CA VAL A 215 -7.39 10.15 -32.15
C VAL A 215 -5.98 10.16 -32.73
N GLU A 216 -4.98 10.52 -31.92
CA GLU A 216 -3.57 10.51 -32.34
C GLU A 216 -3.08 9.13 -32.78
N LEU A 217 -3.42 8.07 -32.03
CA LEU A 217 -3.06 6.70 -32.39
C LEU A 217 -3.71 6.25 -33.69
N LYS A 218 -4.95 6.68 -33.94
CA LYS A 218 -5.67 6.39 -35.19
C LYS A 218 -5.03 7.09 -36.38
N ASP A 219 -4.64 8.35 -36.23
CA ASP A 219 -3.95 9.12 -37.27
C ASP A 219 -2.58 8.49 -37.57
N GLN A 220 -1.80 8.14 -36.54
CA GLN A 220 -0.54 7.42 -36.67
C GLN A 220 -0.69 6.07 -37.40
N ALA A 221 -1.77 5.32 -37.11
CA ALA A 221 -2.06 4.08 -37.81
C ALA A 221 -2.35 4.33 -39.30
N GLY A 222 -3.10 5.38 -39.63
CA GLY A 222 -3.38 5.79 -41.02
C GLY A 222 -2.12 6.18 -41.79
N ASP A 223 -1.21 6.92 -41.15
CA ASP A 223 0.08 7.30 -41.73
C ASP A 223 0.97 6.08 -41.99
N LEU A 224 1.04 5.14 -41.03
CA LEU A 224 1.80 3.90 -41.19
C LEU A 224 1.23 3.03 -42.32
N ASP A 225 -0.10 2.96 -42.45
CA ASP A 225 -0.75 2.20 -43.52
C ASP A 225 -0.41 2.76 -44.90
N SER A 226 -0.40 4.09 -45.02
CA SER A 226 -0.01 4.78 -46.25
C SER A 226 1.46 4.51 -46.60
N ARG A 227 2.37 4.58 -45.61
CA ARG A 227 3.79 4.27 -45.82
C ARG A 227 4.03 2.82 -46.21
N ILE A 228 3.35 1.86 -45.58
CA ILE A 228 3.43 0.44 -45.95
C ILE A 228 3.00 0.24 -47.40
N ALA A 229 1.90 0.88 -47.82
CA ALA A 229 1.42 0.81 -49.20
C ALA A 229 2.44 1.40 -50.20
N ASP A 230 3.03 2.55 -49.87
CA ASP A 230 4.04 3.20 -50.71
C ASP A 230 5.32 2.37 -50.84
N VAL A 231 5.86 1.84 -49.73
CA VAL A 231 7.05 0.97 -49.74
C VAL A 231 6.78 -0.32 -50.52
N THR A 232 5.58 -0.89 -50.39
CA THR A 232 5.17 -2.07 -51.16
C THR A 232 5.12 -1.77 -52.66
N ARG A 233 4.59 -0.60 -53.05
CA ARG A 233 4.57 -0.16 -54.45
C ARG A 233 6.00 0.00 -54.99
N GLN A 234 6.86 0.73 -54.27
CA GLN A 234 8.27 0.94 -54.65
C GLN A 234 9.04 -0.37 -54.80
N ARG A 235 8.85 -1.32 -53.86
CA ARG A 235 9.42 -2.66 -53.96
C ARG A 235 9.01 -3.34 -55.26
N ASN A 236 7.71 -3.35 -55.57
CA ASN A 236 7.20 -4.04 -56.75
C ASN A 236 7.72 -3.41 -58.05
N GLU A 237 7.80 -2.08 -58.10
CA GLU A 237 8.39 -1.33 -59.22
C GLU A 237 9.88 -1.67 -59.41
N ALA A 238 10.67 -1.62 -58.33
CA ALA A 238 12.11 -1.94 -58.38
C ALA A 238 12.37 -3.39 -58.81
N LEU A 239 11.60 -4.36 -58.28
CA LEU A 239 11.74 -5.76 -58.68
C LEU A 239 11.27 -6.00 -60.12
N ALA A 240 10.29 -5.26 -60.62
CA ALA A 240 9.87 -5.32 -62.02
C ALA A 240 10.97 -4.82 -62.97
N GLU A 241 11.61 -3.69 -62.64
CA GLU A 241 12.72 -3.16 -63.42
C GLU A 241 13.90 -4.15 -63.52
N ILE A 242 14.24 -4.81 -62.41
CA ILE A 242 15.29 -5.84 -62.39
C ILE A 242 14.93 -7.03 -63.30
N ARG A 243 13.66 -7.46 -63.29
CA ARG A 243 13.19 -8.55 -64.17
C ARG A 243 13.21 -8.16 -65.64
N GLU A 244 12.88 -6.91 -65.96
CA GLU A 244 12.96 -6.39 -67.33
C GLU A 244 14.40 -6.43 -67.86
N ARG A 245 15.40 -6.17 -67.01
CA ARG A 245 16.83 -6.28 -67.35
C ARG A 245 17.32 -7.74 -67.50
N ASP A 246 16.82 -8.68 -66.70
CA ASP A 246 17.23 -10.10 -66.82
C ASP A 246 16.63 -10.80 -68.06
N ALA A 247 15.43 -10.42 -68.47
CA ALA A 247 14.70 -11.05 -69.58
C ALA A 247 15.51 -11.17 -70.89
N PRO A 248 16.15 -10.10 -71.43
CA PRO A 248 16.96 -10.22 -72.63
C PRO A 248 18.22 -11.08 -72.43
N LEU A 249 18.84 -11.02 -71.25
CA LEU A 249 20.03 -11.85 -70.95
C LEU A 249 19.68 -13.33 -70.87
N GLN A 250 18.52 -13.67 -70.30
CA GLN A 250 18.01 -15.03 -70.30
C GLN A 250 17.78 -15.55 -71.73
N ALA A 251 17.23 -14.72 -72.62
CA ALA A 251 17.06 -15.08 -74.02
C ALA A 251 18.40 -15.29 -74.74
N GLN A 252 19.37 -14.37 -74.56
CA GLN A 252 20.71 -14.49 -75.13
C GLN A 252 21.46 -15.73 -74.61
N TRP A 253 21.36 -16.02 -73.31
CA TRP A 253 21.97 -17.19 -72.71
C TRP A 253 21.40 -18.48 -73.30
N ASN A 254 20.07 -18.58 -73.46
CA ASN A 254 19.42 -19.73 -74.07
C ASN A 254 19.87 -19.95 -75.52
N GLN A 255 20.09 -18.87 -76.28
CA GLN A 255 20.61 -18.91 -77.65
C GLN A 255 22.08 -19.33 -77.70
N ALA A 256 22.92 -18.83 -76.80
CA ALA A 256 24.31 -19.24 -76.71
C ALA A 256 24.43 -20.72 -76.31
N ALA A 257 23.65 -21.15 -75.31
CA ALA A 257 23.60 -22.53 -74.84
C ALA A 257 23.05 -23.51 -75.89
N SER A 258 22.11 -23.10 -76.76
CA SER A 258 21.68 -23.94 -77.89
C SER A 258 22.76 -24.05 -78.97
N THR A 259 23.51 -22.97 -79.22
CA THR A 259 24.64 -22.96 -80.16
C THR A 259 25.75 -23.89 -79.70
N VAL A 260 26.15 -23.82 -78.42
CA VAL A 260 27.15 -24.72 -77.83
C VAL A 260 26.73 -26.18 -77.97
N ARG A 261 25.47 -26.52 -77.65
CA ARG A 261 24.95 -27.88 -77.82
C ARG A 261 24.98 -28.35 -79.29
N GLY A 262 24.67 -27.46 -80.22
CA GLY A 262 24.75 -27.74 -81.66
C GLY A 262 26.18 -28.00 -82.12
N LEU A 263 27.15 -27.23 -81.61
CA LEU A 263 28.58 -27.42 -81.90
C LEU A 263 29.11 -28.71 -81.27
N ASP A 264 28.74 -29.03 -80.03
CA ASP A 264 29.12 -30.27 -79.35
C ASP A 264 28.65 -31.50 -80.14
N ALA A 265 27.43 -31.48 -80.69
CA ALA A 265 26.91 -32.55 -81.54
C ALA A 265 27.73 -32.72 -82.84
N ARG A 266 28.05 -31.61 -83.52
CA ARG A 266 28.88 -31.65 -84.75
C ARG A 266 30.30 -32.12 -84.48
N ILE A 267 30.90 -31.66 -83.39
CA ILE A 267 32.23 -32.10 -82.93
C ILE A 267 32.23 -33.61 -82.74
N PHE A 268 31.21 -34.15 -82.06
CA PHE A 268 31.05 -35.59 -81.86
C PHE A 268 30.95 -36.35 -83.19
N ASP A 269 30.13 -35.90 -84.13
CA ASP A 269 29.99 -36.54 -85.45
C ASP A 269 31.32 -36.57 -86.23
N VAL A 270 32.07 -35.45 -86.22
CA VAL A 270 33.39 -35.37 -86.87
C VAL A 270 34.40 -36.29 -86.18
N GLN A 271 34.41 -36.35 -84.85
CA GLN A 271 35.27 -37.28 -84.11
C GLN A 271 34.95 -38.75 -84.45
N GLN A 272 33.67 -39.11 -84.58
CA GLN A 272 33.26 -40.45 -85.02
C GLN A 272 33.75 -40.75 -86.44
N ALA A 273 33.63 -39.81 -87.38
CA ALA A 273 34.13 -39.97 -88.74
C ALA A 273 35.65 -40.12 -88.80
N ILE A 274 36.40 -39.33 -88.01
CA ILE A 274 37.87 -39.46 -87.87
C ILE A 274 38.23 -40.84 -87.33
N TRP A 275 37.53 -41.34 -86.31
CA TRP A 275 37.75 -42.67 -85.76
C TRP A 275 37.52 -43.77 -86.81
N GLN A 276 36.42 -43.67 -87.57
CA GLN A 276 36.11 -44.61 -88.66
C GLN A 276 37.19 -44.60 -89.75
N LEU A 277 37.65 -43.43 -90.20
CA LEU A 277 38.71 -43.30 -91.20
C LEU A 277 40.04 -43.87 -90.71
N ASN A 278 40.42 -43.64 -89.45
CA ASN A 278 41.62 -44.25 -88.86
C ASN A 278 41.55 -45.79 -88.89
N ARG A 279 40.36 -46.36 -88.60
CA ARG A 279 40.15 -47.81 -88.66
C ARG A 279 40.27 -48.37 -90.07
N LEU A 280 39.76 -47.64 -91.07
CA LEU A 280 39.94 -48.00 -92.48
C LEU A 280 41.42 -47.94 -92.86
N LEU A 281 42.09 -46.82 -92.56
CA LEU A 281 43.51 -46.57 -92.84
C LEU A 281 44.44 -47.65 -92.30
N ALA A 282 44.16 -48.17 -91.10
CA ALA A 282 44.93 -49.25 -90.51
C ALA A 282 44.85 -50.58 -91.29
N ARG A 283 43.81 -50.77 -92.10
CA ARG A 283 43.54 -52.02 -92.83
C ARG A 283 43.94 -51.99 -94.30
N GLU A 284 44.18 -50.81 -94.85
CA GLU A 284 44.40 -50.64 -96.30
C GLU A 284 45.84 -50.82 -96.72
N ARG A 285 45.97 -51.54 -97.83
CA ARG A 285 47.24 -51.92 -98.42
C ARG A 285 47.53 -51.13 -99.69
N ASP A 286 46.49 -50.62 -100.37
CA ASP A 286 46.66 -49.75 -101.54
C ASP A 286 47.18 -48.37 -101.11
N GLN A 287 48.34 -47.99 -101.64
CA GLN A 287 48.99 -46.72 -101.33
C GLN A 287 48.16 -45.50 -101.80
N ILE A 288 47.41 -45.63 -102.89
CA ILE A 288 46.60 -44.52 -103.43
C ILE A 288 45.40 -44.26 -102.52
N LEU A 289 44.68 -45.31 -102.15
CA LEU A 289 43.54 -45.21 -101.22
C LEU A 289 43.99 -44.73 -99.83
N ARG A 290 45.15 -45.21 -99.36
CA ARG A 290 45.78 -44.74 -98.13
C ARG A 290 46.07 -43.24 -98.17
N GLY A 291 46.63 -42.75 -99.27
CA GLY A 291 46.88 -41.31 -99.49
C GLY A 291 45.59 -40.49 -99.46
N ARG A 292 44.51 -40.99 -100.08
CA ARG A 292 43.20 -40.33 -100.05
C ARG A 292 42.61 -40.24 -98.65
N TRP A 293 42.69 -41.30 -97.84
CA TRP A 293 42.17 -41.26 -96.47
C TRP A 293 42.99 -40.40 -95.53
N LEU A 294 44.32 -40.34 -95.71
CA LEU A 294 45.17 -39.40 -94.98
C LEU A 294 44.77 -37.95 -95.27
N PHE A 295 44.47 -37.64 -96.54
CA PHE A 295 43.98 -36.32 -96.92
C PHE A 295 42.62 -35.98 -96.27
N GLU A 296 41.64 -36.89 -96.35
CA GLU A 296 40.32 -36.67 -95.71
C GLU A 296 40.44 -36.58 -94.18
N LEU A 297 41.34 -37.34 -93.56
CA LEU A 297 41.62 -37.25 -92.14
C LEU A 297 42.19 -35.88 -91.77
N GLY A 298 43.16 -35.36 -92.53
CA GLY A 298 43.70 -34.01 -92.33
C GLY A 298 42.62 -32.93 -92.48
N ARG A 299 41.72 -33.08 -93.46
CA ARG A 299 40.56 -32.19 -93.63
C ARG A 299 39.61 -32.25 -92.43
N LEU A 300 39.24 -33.43 -91.96
CA LEU A 300 38.36 -33.57 -90.80
C LEU A 300 39.00 -33.06 -89.50
N GLN A 301 40.31 -33.24 -89.33
CA GLN A 301 41.06 -32.65 -88.20
C GLN A 301 41.03 -31.12 -88.25
N PHE A 302 41.17 -30.52 -89.43
CA PHE A 302 41.02 -29.08 -89.60
C PHE A 302 39.61 -28.61 -89.20
N ILE A 303 38.56 -29.27 -89.69
CA ILE A 303 37.17 -28.98 -89.33
C ILE A 303 36.94 -29.13 -87.81
N LEU A 304 37.50 -30.18 -87.19
CA LEU A 304 37.37 -30.41 -85.76
C LEU A 304 38.00 -29.27 -84.94
N ASN A 305 39.19 -28.80 -85.34
CA ASN A 305 39.87 -27.70 -84.67
C ASN A 305 39.07 -26.39 -84.80
N ASP A 306 38.50 -26.12 -85.97
CA ASP A 306 37.66 -24.95 -86.24
C ASP A 306 36.38 -24.97 -85.38
N LEU A 307 35.64 -26.09 -85.41
CA LEU A 307 34.45 -26.28 -84.56
C LEU A 307 34.78 -26.18 -83.07
N SER A 308 35.93 -26.69 -82.65
CA SER A 308 36.37 -26.60 -81.25
C SER A 308 36.67 -25.17 -80.84
N ALA A 309 37.30 -24.37 -81.72
CA ALA A 309 37.54 -22.95 -81.48
C ALA A 309 36.23 -22.15 -81.42
N GLU A 310 35.30 -22.40 -82.35
CA GLU A 310 33.95 -21.82 -82.31
C GLU A 310 33.20 -22.17 -81.02
N ARG A 311 33.29 -23.42 -80.58
CA ARG A 311 32.65 -23.91 -79.35
C ARG A 311 33.21 -23.23 -78.10
N VAL A 312 34.53 -23.03 -78.03
CA VAL A 312 35.16 -22.29 -76.93
C VAL A 312 34.70 -20.82 -76.92
N SER A 313 34.62 -20.17 -78.08
CA SER A 313 34.13 -18.79 -78.20
C SER A 313 32.66 -18.67 -77.75
N ALA A 314 31.78 -19.56 -78.23
CA ALA A 314 30.38 -19.59 -77.86
C ALA A 314 30.16 -19.90 -76.37
N ALA A 315 30.96 -20.81 -75.80
CA ALA A 315 30.93 -21.11 -74.37
C ALA A 315 31.39 -19.90 -73.53
N SER A 316 32.48 -19.23 -73.91
CA SER A 316 32.95 -18.02 -73.22
C SER A 316 31.90 -16.90 -73.27
N TYR A 317 31.16 -16.76 -74.37
CA TYR A 317 30.06 -15.80 -74.47
C TYR A 317 28.90 -16.18 -73.53
N ALA A 318 28.51 -17.46 -73.49
CA ALA A 318 27.48 -17.96 -72.58
C ALA A 318 27.86 -17.74 -71.11
N ASP A 319 29.11 -18.01 -70.74
CA ASP A 319 29.64 -17.82 -69.39
C ASP A 319 29.65 -16.34 -68.98
N GLY A 320 29.98 -15.44 -69.92
CA GLY A 320 29.89 -14.00 -69.72
C GLY A 320 28.47 -13.53 -69.39
N ILE A 321 27.46 -14.02 -70.12
CA ILE A 321 26.05 -13.72 -69.83
C ILE A 321 25.64 -14.32 -68.49
N ALA A 322 26.04 -15.57 -68.21
CA ALA A 322 25.72 -16.22 -66.94
C ALA A 322 26.25 -15.40 -65.74
N ALA A 323 27.48 -14.87 -65.82
CA ALA A 323 28.04 -13.99 -64.80
C ALA A 323 27.22 -12.69 -64.61
N GLN A 324 26.78 -12.06 -65.70
CA GLN A 324 25.90 -10.88 -65.62
C GLN A 324 24.57 -11.21 -64.94
N ARG A 325 23.96 -12.35 -65.28
CA ARG A 325 22.71 -12.79 -64.65
C ARG A 325 22.85 -13.10 -63.17
N VAL A 326 23.97 -13.68 -62.75
CA VAL A 326 24.28 -13.86 -61.31
C VAL A 326 24.37 -12.51 -60.60
N ALA A 327 24.98 -11.49 -61.22
CA ALA A 327 25.03 -10.14 -60.66
C ALA A 327 23.61 -9.53 -60.50
N ILE A 328 22.74 -9.70 -61.51
CA ILE A 328 21.34 -9.25 -61.44
C ILE A 328 20.55 -10.02 -60.36
N ALA A 329 20.76 -11.33 -60.24
CA ALA A 329 20.13 -12.14 -59.20
C ALA A 329 20.55 -11.70 -57.79
N ASN A 330 21.83 -11.37 -57.59
CA ASN A 330 22.33 -10.81 -56.34
C ASN A 330 21.71 -9.43 -56.07
N GLN A 331 21.58 -8.58 -57.09
CA GLN A 331 20.90 -7.29 -56.98
C GLN A 331 19.42 -7.46 -56.59
N TYR A 332 18.72 -8.41 -57.21
CA TYR A 332 17.34 -8.75 -56.88
C TYR A 332 17.19 -9.14 -55.40
N ALA A 333 18.06 -10.04 -54.92
CA ALA A 333 18.05 -10.49 -53.53
C ALA A 333 18.35 -9.34 -52.54
N ALA A 334 19.30 -8.45 -52.87
CA ALA A 334 19.64 -7.30 -52.04
C ALA A 334 18.47 -6.31 -51.94
N VAL A 335 17.86 -5.93 -53.08
CA VAL A 335 16.70 -5.03 -53.12
C VAL A 335 15.51 -5.64 -52.39
N GLN A 336 15.25 -6.93 -52.60
CA GLN A 336 14.19 -7.63 -51.89
C GLN A 336 14.41 -7.59 -50.37
N SER A 337 15.62 -7.89 -49.90
CA SER A 337 15.95 -7.89 -48.47
C SER A 337 15.83 -6.52 -47.83
N ASP A 338 16.22 -5.44 -48.51
CA ASP A 338 16.11 -4.07 -47.99
C ASP A 338 14.64 -3.68 -47.79
N TYR A 339 13.80 -3.86 -48.80
CA TYR A 339 12.37 -3.58 -48.69
C TYR A 339 11.65 -4.49 -47.68
N ASP A 340 12.00 -5.78 -47.60
CA ASP A 340 11.44 -6.68 -46.59
C ASP A 340 11.80 -6.22 -45.16
N SER A 341 13.03 -5.71 -44.94
CA SER A 341 13.43 -5.13 -43.66
C SER A 341 12.61 -3.88 -43.30
N GLN A 342 12.44 -2.96 -44.26
CA GLN A 342 11.63 -1.75 -44.06
C GLN A 342 10.16 -2.08 -43.76
N LEU A 343 9.57 -3.02 -44.50
CA LEU A 343 8.20 -3.48 -44.26
C LEU A 343 8.04 -4.14 -42.89
N ASN A 344 9.03 -4.95 -42.46
CA ASN A 344 9.00 -5.56 -41.13
C ASN A 344 9.05 -4.51 -40.01
N GLN A 345 9.87 -3.47 -40.16
CA GLN A 345 9.91 -2.35 -39.21
C GLN A 345 8.57 -1.63 -39.14
N LEU A 346 8.00 -1.22 -40.28
CA LEU A 346 6.71 -0.53 -40.34
C LEU A 346 5.57 -1.39 -39.77
N ASN A 347 5.57 -2.70 -40.04
CA ASN A 347 4.57 -3.62 -39.49
C ASN A 347 4.70 -3.77 -37.97
N SER A 348 5.93 -3.81 -37.45
CA SER A 348 6.18 -3.80 -36.00
C SER A 348 5.66 -2.52 -35.35
N ASP A 349 5.93 -1.36 -35.95
CA ASP A 349 5.43 -0.07 -35.47
C ASP A 349 3.90 -0.02 -35.47
N ARG A 350 3.26 -0.53 -36.54
CA ARG A 350 1.81 -0.66 -36.63
C ARG A 350 1.24 -1.57 -35.53
N GLN A 351 1.92 -2.68 -35.22
CA GLN A 351 1.51 -3.57 -34.15
C GLN A 351 1.62 -2.88 -32.77
N ASN A 352 2.66 -2.06 -32.57
CA ASN A 352 2.85 -1.29 -31.34
C ASN A 352 1.74 -0.24 -31.15
N VAL A 353 1.35 0.46 -32.22
CA VAL A 353 0.21 1.40 -32.19
C VAL A 353 -1.09 0.69 -31.80
N ARG A 354 -1.40 -0.48 -32.41
CA ARG A 354 -2.58 -1.29 -32.04
C ARG A 354 -2.57 -1.76 -30.59
N ARG A 355 -1.40 -2.12 -30.05
CA ARG A 355 -1.27 -2.48 -28.63
C ARG A 355 -1.59 -1.29 -27.73
N ARG A 356 -1.10 -0.09 -28.06
CA ARG A 356 -1.41 1.13 -27.32
C ARG A 356 -2.90 1.46 -27.37
N GLU A 357 -3.53 1.33 -28.52
CA GLU A 357 -4.98 1.52 -28.69
C GLU A 357 -5.77 0.56 -27.78
N THR A 358 -5.41 -0.72 -27.77
CA THR A 358 -6.04 -1.73 -26.89
C THR A 358 -5.88 -1.40 -25.40
N ILE A 359 -4.70 -0.89 -25.00
CA ILE A 359 -4.43 -0.44 -23.63
C ILE A 359 -5.28 0.79 -23.28
N ALA A 360 -5.36 1.77 -24.18
CA ALA A 360 -6.21 2.94 -24.01
C ALA A 360 -7.69 2.54 -23.85
N ASP A 361 -8.19 1.63 -24.67
CA ASP A 361 -9.56 1.08 -24.55
C ASP A 361 -9.81 0.36 -23.23
N ALA A 362 -8.85 -0.42 -22.76
CA ALA A 362 -8.96 -1.09 -21.46
C ALA A 362 -8.98 -0.07 -20.32
N ARG A 363 -8.19 1.00 -20.40
CA ARG A 363 -8.20 2.10 -19.41
C ARG A 363 -9.51 2.88 -19.44
N THR A 364 -10.03 3.23 -20.61
CA THR A 364 -11.34 3.88 -20.76
C THR A 364 -12.44 3.05 -20.09
N ARG A 365 -12.47 1.73 -20.35
CA ARG A 365 -13.47 0.83 -19.73
C ARG A 365 -13.35 0.75 -18.21
N ARG A 366 -12.13 0.76 -17.68
CA ARG A 366 -11.89 0.77 -16.22
C ARG A 366 -12.37 2.08 -15.59
N LEU A 367 -12.00 3.20 -16.19
CA LEU A 367 -12.41 4.52 -15.71
C LEU A 367 -13.91 4.74 -15.82
N GLN A 368 -14.59 4.13 -16.80
CA GLN A 368 -16.04 4.19 -16.93
C GLN A 368 -16.82 3.42 -15.83
N GLY A 369 -16.16 2.51 -15.11
CA GLY A 369 -16.76 1.72 -14.04
C GLY A 369 -17.21 2.53 -12.81
N PRO A 370 -17.77 1.88 -11.77
CA PRO A 370 -18.21 2.57 -10.57
C PRO A 370 -17.02 3.21 -9.83
N LEU A 371 -17.15 4.49 -9.50
CA LEU A 371 -16.13 5.24 -8.77
C LEU A 371 -16.15 4.81 -7.30
N ARG A 372 -15.00 4.32 -6.80
CA ARG A 372 -14.82 4.04 -5.36
C ARG A 372 -13.92 5.13 -4.80
N VAL A 373 -14.52 6.05 -4.06
CA VAL A 373 -13.82 7.16 -3.43
C VAL A 373 -13.57 6.80 -1.98
N VAL A 374 -12.29 6.75 -1.61
CA VAL A 374 -11.85 6.55 -0.23
C VAL A 374 -11.01 7.76 0.13
N SER A 375 -11.57 8.69 0.90
CA SER A 375 -10.81 9.80 1.47
C SER A 375 -10.22 9.37 2.81
N GLY A 376 -8.89 9.38 2.90
CA GLY A 376 -8.19 9.08 4.16
C GLY A 376 -8.55 10.07 5.28
N ARG A 377 -8.89 11.32 4.93
CA ARG A 377 -9.35 12.33 5.90
C ARG A 377 -10.79 12.09 6.36
N ALA A 378 -11.69 11.74 5.45
CA ALA A 378 -13.05 11.34 5.85
C ALA A 378 -13.03 10.09 6.75
N GLU A 379 -12.08 9.17 6.52
CA GLU A 379 -11.84 8.05 7.44
C GLU A 379 -11.25 8.50 8.77
N SER A 380 -10.32 9.47 8.80
CA SER A 380 -9.76 9.97 10.07
C SER A 380 -10.82 10.64 10.92
N PHE A 381 -11.64 11.52 10.35
CA PHE A 381 -12.76 12.14 11.07
C PHE A 381 -13.76 11.08 11.56
N GLY A 382 -14.08 10.09 10.74
CA GLY A 382 -14.96 8.98 11.15
C GLY A 382 -14.34 8.05 12.19
N ARG A 383 -13.01 8.01 12.34
CA ARG A 383 -12.32 7.33 13.44
C ARG A 383 -12.35 8.21 14.68
N GLU A 384 -12.01 9.50 14.54
CA GLU A 384 -12.00 10.50 15.60
C GLU A 384 -13.37 10.61 16.29
N ALA A 385 -14.45 10.74 15.50
CA ALA A 385 -15.82 10.76 15.99
C ALA A 385 -16.20 9.47 16.74
N ARG A 386 -15.71 8.31 16.29
CA ARG A 386 -15.92 7.03 17.00
C ARG A 386 -15.11 6.94 18.28
N SER A 387 -13.89 7.45 18.26
CA SER A 387 -13.01 7.50 19.42
C SER A 387 -13.32 8.63 20.39
N LEU A 388 -14.23 9.57 20.07
CA LEU A 388 -14.78 10.50 21.06
C LEU A 388 -15.28 9.71 22.27
N SER A 389 -15.93 8.56 22.04
CA SER A 389 -16.31 7.62 23.10
C SER A 389 -15.19 7.18 24.03
N THR A 390 -13.93 7.36 23.66
CA THR A 390 -12.72 6.96 24.39
C THR A 390 -11.77 8.12 24.73
N TYR A 391 -12.07 9.37 24.35
CA TYR A 391 -11.09 10.46 24.37
C TYR A 391 -11.03 11.31 25.65
N TYR A 392 -11.92 11.11 26.62
CA TYR A 392 -11.67 11.69 27.94
C TYR A 392 -10.54 10.94 28.62
N GLU A 393 -9.43 11.60 28.90
CA GLU A 393 -8.32 10.98 29.62
C GLU A 393 -8.70 10.88 31.10
N TYR A 394 -8.84 9.66 31.62
CA TYR A 394 -8.94 9.48 33.06
C TYR A 394 -7.68 10.08 33.70
N PRO A 395 -7.77 10.81 34.81
CA PRO A 395 -6.62 11.52 35.38
C PRO A 395 -5.73 10.55 36.17
N ILE A 396 -5.17 9.56 35.46
CA ILE A 396 -4.39 8.46 36.03
C ILE A 396 -3.19 9.00 36.82
N GLU A 397 -2.56 10.07 36.33
CA GLU A 397 -1.37 10.65 36.97
C GLU A 397 -1.69 11.36 38.30
N SER A 398 -2.82 12.08 38.38
CA SER A 398 -3.23 12.68 39.66
C SER A 398 -3.60 11.61 40.67
N GLU A 399 -4.26 10.55 40.23
CA GLU A 399 -4.63 9.40 41.08
C GLU A 399 -3.40 8.61 41.53
N ARG A 400 -2.41 8.44 40.65
CA ARG A 400 -1.10 7.88 40.98
C ARG A 400 -0.44 8.68 42.12
N LEU A 401 -0.31 9.99 41.95
CA LEU A 401 0.33 10.85 42.96
C LEU A 401 -0.45 10.86 44.28
N ARG A 402 -1.79 10.86 44.23
CA ARG A 402 -2.65 10.74 45.41
C ARG A 402 -2.36 9.46 46.18
N LEU A 403 -2.34 8.30 45.50
CA LEU A 403 -2.09 7.01 46.14
C LEU A 403 -0.67 6.88 46.71
N ILE A 404 0.34 7.43 46.03
CA ILE A 404 1.70 7.50 46.58
C ILE A 404 1.69 8.29 47.90
N GLY A 405 1.02 9.44 47.93
CA GLY A 405 0.89 10.26 49.15
C GLY A 405 0.19 9.51 50.29
N GLU A 406 -0.92 8.82 49.99
CA GLU A 406 -1.68 8.04 50.98
C GLU A 406 -0.89 6.84 51.53
N PHE A 407 -0.14 6.13 50.70
CA PHE A 407 0.64 4.95 51.12
C PHE A 407 1.93 5.31 51.85
N THR A 408 2.48 6.50 51.59
CA THR A 408 3.74 6.96 52.21
C THR A 408 3.52 7.85 53.43
N ALA A 409 2.31 8.38 53.63
CA ALA A 409 1.99 9.15 54.83
C ALA A 409 2.28 8.31 56.09
N PRO A 410 3.09 8.81 57.04
CA PRO A 410 3.33 8.10 58.28
C PRO A 410 2.00 7.91 58.97
N THR A 411 1.63 6.65 59.24
CA THR A 411 0.42 6.29 59.98
C THR A 411 0.58 6.95 61.35
N THR A 412 -0.02 8.13 61.52
CA THR A 412 0.00 8.85 62.78
C THR A 412 -0.77 8.00 63.76
N ARG A 413 -0.02 7.19 64.51
CA ARG A 413 -0.47 6.26 65.53
C ARG A 413 -1.34 7.05 66.51
N ARG A 414 -2.65 6.93 66.35
CA ARG A 414 -3.67 7.68 67.11
C ARG A 414 -3.99 6.99 68.45
N ASP A 415 -3.04 6.26 69.01
CA ASP A 415 -3.25 5.41 70.20
C ASP A 415 -2.64 5.95 71.51
N ASP A 416 -1.97 7.10 71.52
CA ASP A 416 -1.32 7.63 72.75
C ASP A 416 -1.92 8.95 73.29
N LYS A 417 -3.20 9.26 73.01
CA LYS A 417 -3.84 10.50 73.51
C LYS A 417 -4.99 10.34 74.50
N ASP A 418 -5.09 9.19 75.17
CA ASP A 418 -6.05 8.95 76.26
C ASP A 418 -5.40 8.84 77.66
N ALA A 419 -4.14 9.29 77.83
CA ALA A 419 -3.46 9.27 79.14
C ALA A 419 -2.79 10.60 79.48
N ALA A 420 -3.56 11.68 79.53
CA ALA A 420 -3.24 12.87 80.32
C ALA A 420 -4.51 13.71 80.55
N GLU A 421 -5.30 13.31 81.53
CA GLU A 421 -6.26 14.18 82.21
C GLU A 421 -5.52 15.32 82.94
N GLY A 422 -6.11 16.51 82.89
CA GLY A 422 -6.20 17.42 84.03
C GLY A 422 -5.16 18.52 84.10
N THR A 423 -5.55 19.76 83.78
CA THR A 423 -5.97 20.74 84.80
C THR A 423 -6.48 22.02 84.15
N ASP A 424 -7.55 22.53 84.74
CA ASP A 424 -8.21 23.81 84.49
C ASP A 424 -7.22 25.00 84.44
N ASP A 425 -7.49 26.01 83.62
CA ASP A 425 -7.82 27.32 84.20
C ASP A 425 -8.54 28.26 83.23
N ASP A 426 -9.45 28.99 83.85
CA ASP A 426 -10.40 29.97 83.39
C ASP A 426 -9.71 31.34 83.23
N SER A 427 -9.98 32.06 82.12
CA SER A 427 -10.17 33.52 82.15
C SER A 427 -10.49 34.06 80.75
N THR A 428 -11.74 34.50 80.62
CA THR A 428 -12.18 35.75 79.98
C THR A 428 -11.06 36.75 79.62
N ASP A 429 -11.07 37.30 78.40
CA ASP A 429 -11.52 38.70 78.24
C ASP A 429 -11.73 39.14 76.78
N ALA A 430 -12.61 40.12 76.64
CA ALA A 430 -13.14 40.72 75.43
C ALA A 430 -12.15 41.64 74.69
N ALA A 431 -12.36 41.80 73.37
CA ALA A 431 -12.42 43.09 72.65
C ALA A 431 -12.47 42.91 71.13
N GLU A 432 -13.59 43.27 70.51
CA GLU A 432 -13.66 43.80 69.13
C GLU A 432 -13.04 45.22 69.05
N PRO A 433 -13.10 45.95 67.92
CA PRO A 433 -12.63 45.65 66.57
C PRO A 433 -11.66 46.74 66.06
N GLY A 434 -10.80 46.39 65.10
CA GLY A 434 -9.88 47.32 64.43
C GLY A 434 -10.22 47.49 62.96
N ASP A 435 -11.13 48.41 62.69
CA ASP A 435 -11.40 49.04 61.39
C ASP A 435 -10.11 49.68 60.84
N SER A 436 -9.76 49.47 59.57
CA SER A 436 -9.26 50.53 58.65
C SER A 436 -8.60 50.03 57.34
N LEU A 437 -8.85 50.84 56.30
CA LEU A 437 -8.09 51.08 55.06
C LEU A 437 -8.20 50.00 53.95
N ILE A 438 -9.05 50.17 52.94
CA ILE A 438 -8.92 51.11 51.79
C ILE A 438 -7.48 51.16 51.25
N LEU A 439 -7.25 50.52 50.09
CA LEU A 439 -6.45 51.10 49.01
C LEU A 439 -6.82 50.47 47.66
N ASP A 440 -7.23 51.38 46.77
CA ASP A 440 -7.41 51.24 45.33
C ASP A 440 -6.17 50.74 44.58
N GLY A 441 -6.41 50.15 43.41
CA GLY A 441 -5.46 49.98 42.31
C GLY A 441 -5.88 48.81 41.41
N ARG A 442 -6.75 48.96 40.40
CA ARG A 442 -6.64 49.75 39.15
C ARG A 442 -5.46 49.34 38.27
N GLY A 443 -5.75 48.52 37.25
CA GLY A 443 -5.29 48.73 35.87
C GLY A 443 -4.17 47.84 35.33
N GLY A 444 -4.38 47.34 34.10
CA GLY A 444 -3.39 46.70 33.23
C GLY A 444 -4.00 45.47 32.56
N GLU A 445 -4.88 45.65 31.58
CA GLU A 445 -4.62 45.58 30.11
C GLU A 445 -4.99 44.20 29.53
#